data_AF-A0A812VTA0-F1
#
_entry.id   AF-A0A812VTA0-F1
#
_cell.length_a   1.000
_cell.length_b   1.000
_cell.length_c   1.000
_cell.angle_alpha   90.00
_cell.angle_beta   90.00
_cell.angle_gamma   90.00
#
_symmetry.space_group_name_H-M   'P 1'
#
loop_
_entity.id
_entity.type
_entity.pdbx_description
1 polymer ?
#
loop_
_entity_poly.entity_id
_entity_poly.type
_entity_poly.pdbx_seq_one_letter_code
_entity_poly.pdbx_strand_id
1 'polypeptide(L)'
;MCRSRALKNLKDLALEAPLKRRRTGPAVVLLDVEGTTTPISFVKDRLFPFAAATIERWAPAGAELSEVTAQFEAQCKEDGVAFDTMAPIKEVRRLTKEWIAKDRKVSALKDLQGRLWRGGYERKELTSQMFEDTPEAMAAWVAAGRRVAIFSSGSREAQKLIFQYSDKGDLTPHIAAYFDPKAAQASKQEAKAYTEIALSLGIECSEGLFCTDILGEAQAASK
;
A
#
# COMPACT_ATOMS: atom_id res chain seq x y z
N MET A 1 15.56 -47.27 61.08
CA MET A 1 15.93 -47.10 59.67
C MET A 1 14.69 -46.70 58.88
N CYS A 2 14.48 -45.41 58.62
CA CYS A 2 13.49 -44.95 57.65
C CYS A 2 14.20 -43.89 56.81
N ARG A 3 14.60 -44.25 55.58
CA ARG A 3 15.25 -43.36 54.63
C ARG A 3 14.32 -43.14 53.44
N SER A 4 14.05 -41.86 53.20
CA SER A 4 14.00 -41.20 51.89
C SER A 4 12.96 -41.67 50.86
N ARG A 5 12.08 -40.75 50.46
CA ARG A 5 12.07 -40.31 49.06
C ARG A 5 11.70 -38.84 48.94
N ALA A 6 12.66 -38.12 48.40
CA ALA A 6 12.69 -36.67 48.25
C ALA A 6 11.65 -36.15 47.27
N LEU A 7 11.26 -34.90 47.54
CA LEU A 7 10.52 -33.98 46.70
C LEU A 7 11.09 -33.93 45.27
N LYS A 8 10.20 -34.01 44.28
CA LYS A 8 10.50 -33.76 42.87
C LYS A 8 10.88 -32.28 42.72
N ASN A 9 12.08 -32.02 42.21
CA ASN A 9 12.58 -30.67 41.94
C ASN A 9 11.80 -30.07 40.76
N LEU A 10 11.26 -28.87 40.95
CA LEU A 10 10.53 -28.06 39.95
C LEU A 10 11.44 -27.45 38.86
N LYS A 11 12.67 -27.96 38.68
CA LYS A 11 13.70 -27.38 37.79
C LYS A 11 13.76 -28.02 36.39
N ASP A 12 13.07 -29.14 36.17
CA ASP A 12 13.19 -29.92 34.92
C ASP A 12 12.06 -29.68 33.91
N LEU A 13 11.29 -28.60 34.05
CA LEU A 13 10.17 -28.25 33.15
C LEU A 13 10.42 -26.98 32.32
N ALA A 14 11.68 -26.63 32.10
CA ALA A 14 12.03 -25.70 31.03
C ALA A 14 12.03 -26.46 29.70
N LEU A 15 10.86 -26.54 29.06
CA LEU A 15 10.78 -26.71 27.61
C LEU A 15 11.60 -25.57 26.99
N GLU A 16 12.83 -25.87 26.59
CA GLU A 16 13.64 -24.96 25.79
C GLU A 16 12.91 -24.74 24.46
N ALA A 17 12.13 -23.66 24.40
CA ALA A 17 11.68 -23.12 23.13
C ALA A 17 12.94 -22.91 22.27
N PRO A 18 12.96 -23.35 21.01
CA PRO A 18 14.15 -23.24 20.18
C PRO A 18 14.58 -21.77 20.16
N LEU A 19 15.79 -21.50 20.64
CA LEU A 19 16.43 -20.19 20.57
C LEU A 19 16.25 -19.68 19.14
N LYS A 20 15.39 -18.67 18.94
CA LYS A 20 15.23 -18.00 17.64
C LYS A 20 16.64 -17.61 17.19
N ARG A 21 17.16 -18.28 16.15
CA ARG A 21 18.43 -17.88 15.54
C ARG A 21 18.34 -16.38 15.29
N ARG A 22 19.24 -15.59 15.89
CA ARG A 22 19.32 -14.14 15.65
C ARG A 22 19.47 -13.96 14.14
N ARG A 23 18.43 -13.44 13.50
CA ARG A 23 18.50 -13.05 12.09
C ARG A 23 19.55 -11.95 11.96
N THR A 24 20.43 -12.05 10.97
CA THR A 24 21.33 -10.96 10.60
C THR A 24 20.56 -10.01 9.66
N GLY A 25 20.22 -8.82 10.16
CA GLY A 25 19.48 -7.79 9.43
C GLY A 25 17.96 -7.82 9.63
N PRO A 26 17.20 -7.00 8.87
CA PRO A 26 15.77 -6.77 9.09
C PRO A 26 14.90 -8.01 8.88
N ALA A 27 13.90 -8.21 9.75
CA ALA A 27 12.86 -9.22 9.55
C ALA A 27 11.86 -8.83 8.44
N VAL A 28 11.66 -7.52 8.22
CA VAL A 28 10.78 -6.97 7.20
C VAL A 28 11.51 -5.90 6.38
N VAL A 29 11.37 -5.97 5.06
CA VAL A 29 11.71 -4.88 4.14
C VAL A 29 10.41 -4.21 3.71
N LEU A 30 10.25 -2.94 4.10
CA LEU A 30 9.13 -2.09 3.73
C LEU A 30 9.56 -1.24 2.53
N LEU A 31 8.81 -1.29 1.44
CA LEU A 31 9.13 -0.59 0.20
C LEU A 31 8.10 0.49 -0.08
N ASP A 32 8.56 1.68 -0.43
CA ASP A 32 7.74 2.61 -1.20
C ASP A 32 7.57 2.13 -2.66
N VAL A 33 6.72 2.81 -3.41
CA VAL A 33 6.40 2.49 -4.81
C VAL A 33 7.03 3.51 -5.76
N GLU A 34 6.52 4.73 -5.77
CA GLU A 34 6.95 5.78 -6.69
C GLU A 34 8.39 6.19 -6.35
N GLY A 35 9.28 6.22 -7.35
CA GLY A 35 10.70 6.55 -7.14
C GLY A 35 11.55 5.44 -6.49
N THR A 36 10.93 4.37 -5.99
CA THR A 36 11.61 3.28 -5.28
C THR A 36 11.55 1.95 -6.01
N THR A 37 10.36 1.44 -6.34
CA THR A 37 10.19 0.22 -7.15
C THR A 37 9.71 0.52 -8.57
N THR A 38 9.05 1.67 -8.73
CA THR A 38 8.37 2.12 -9.93
C THR A 38 8.88 3.52 -10.28
N PRO A 39 9.18 3.84 -11.56
CA PRO A 39 9.56 5.20 -11.95
C PRO A 39 8.48 6.24 -11.61
N ILE A 40 8.89 7.40 -11.07
CA ILE A 40 8.00 8.56 -10.83
C ILE A 40 7.20 8.91 -12.09
N SER A 41 7.87 8.89 -13.25
CA SER A 41 7.26 9.17 -14.55
C SER A 41 6.15 8.19 -14.91
N PHE A 42 6.20 6.92 -14.48
CA PHE A 42 5.11 6.00 -14.75
C PHE A 42 3.82 6.42 -14.03
N VAL A 43 3.91 6.80 -12.76
CA VAL A 43 2.74 7.24 -11.99
C VAL A 43 2.19 8.54 -12.59
N LYS A 44 3.07 9.54 -12.76
CA LYS A 44 2.70 10.87 -13.21
C LYS A 44 2.26 10.94 -14.68
N ASP A 45 2.99 10.27 -15.57
CA ASP A 45 2.84 10.44 -17.02
C ASP A 45 2.04 9.29 -17.66
N ARG A 46 1.74 8.22 -16.91
CA ARG A 46 0.91 7.11 -17.40
C ARG A 46 -0.34 6.86 -16.57
N LEU A 47 -0.23 6.63 -15.26
CA LEU A 47 -1.39 6.26 -14.43
C LEU A 47 -2.43 7.38 -14.31
N PHE A 48 -2.00 8.59 -13.95
CA PHE A 48 -2.94 9.72 -13.84
C PHE A 48 -3.54 10.14 -15.19
N PRO A 49 -2.76 10.27 -16.28
CA PRO A 49 -3.33 10.54 -17.61
C PRO A 49 -4.28 9.45 -18.08
N PHE A 50 -3.99 8.17 -17.80
CA PHE A 50 -4.89 7.08 -18.13
C PHE A 50 -6.24 7.24 -17.42
N ALA A 51 -6.27 7.50 -16.11
CA ALA A 51 -7.52 7.72 -15.39
C ALA A 51 -8.31 8.92 -15.96
N ALA A 52 -7.63 10.03 -16.26
CA ALA A 52 -8.24 11.22 -16.84
C ALA A 52 -8.81 11.02 -18.26
N ALA A 53 -8.24 10.09 -19.04
CA ALA A 53 -8.78 9.70 -20.34
C ALA A 53 -9.93 8.69 -20.21
N THR A 54 -9.77 7.68 -19.35
CA THR A 54 -10.73 6.58 -19.18
C THR A 54 -12.04 7.05 -18.55
N ILE A 55 -12.00 8.05 -17.68
CA ILE A 55 -13.20 8.60 -17.03
C ILE A 55 -14.24 9.13 -18.04
N GLU A 56 -13.82 9.56 -19.23
CA GLU A 56 -14.75 9.99 -20.30
C GLU A 56 -15.66 8.87 -20.81
N ARG A 57 -15.16 7.63 -20.77
CA ARG A 57 -15.87 6.43 -21.23
C ARG A 57 -16.49 5.67 -20.06
N TRP A 58 -16.24 6.08 -18.82
CA TRP A 58 -16.81 5.47 -17.62
C TRP A 58 -18.33 5.68 -17.61
N ALA A 59 -19.07 4.60 -17.74
CA ALA A 59 -20.53 4.56 -17.80
C ALA A 59 -21.06 3.56 -16.75
N PRO A 60 -20.92 3.88 -15.44
CA PRO A 60 -21.38 3.02 -14.36
C PRO A 60 -22.91 2.98 -14.32
N ALA A 61 -23.47 2.00 -13.64
CA ALA A 61 -24.90 1.92 -13.38
C ALA A 61 -25.18 1.37 -11.97
N GLY A 62 -26.41 1.56 -11.50
CA GLY A 62 -26.86 1.00 -10.22
C GLY A 62 -25.99 1.44 -9.04
N ALA A 63 -25.58 0.47 -8.23
CA ALA A 63 -24.88 0.70 -6.97
C ALA A 63 -23.54 1.44 -7.13
N GLU A 64 -22.76 1.15 -8.19
CA GLU A 64 -21.48 1.83 -8.42
C GLU A 64 -21.67 3.33 -8.66
N LEU A 65 -22.65 3.68 -9.51
CA LEU A 65 -22.95 5.09 -9.77
C LEU A 65 -23.39 5.80 -8.49
N SER A 66 -24.29 5.19 -7.71
CA SER A 66 -24.77 5.76 -6.45
C SER A 66 -23.63 5.95 -5.44
N GLU A 67 -22.75 4.96 -5.29
CA GLU A 67 -21.61 5.00 -4.38
C GLU A 67 -20.63 6.12 -4.75
N VAL A 68 -20.17 6.16 -6.00
CA VAL A 68 -19.20 7.16 -6.44
C VAL A 68 -19.81 8.57 -6.40
N THR A 69 -21.07 8.72 -6.77
CA THR A 69 -21.77 10.02 -6.69
C THR A 69 -21.81 10.52 -5.25
N ALA A 70 -22.21 9.67 -4.30
CA ALA A 70 -22.28 10.04 -2.89
C ALA A 70 -20.90 10.44 -2.32
N GLN A 71 -19.83 9.75 -2.73
CA GLN A 71 -18.45 10.09 -2.32
C GLN A 71 -18.02 11.46 -2.85
N PHE A 72 -18.28 11.75 -4.13
CA PHE A 72 -17.93 13.04 -4.73
C PHE A 72 -18.78 14.19 -4.17
N GLU A 73 -20.08 13.98 -3.98
CA GLU A 73 -20.98 14.95 -3.35
C GLU A 73 -20.54 15.27 -1.93
N ALA A 74 -20.21 14.26 -1.12
CA ALA A 74 -19.70 14.45 0.23
C ALA A 74 -18.41 15.27 0.23
N GLN A 75 -17.46 14.97 -0.67
CA GLN A 75 -16.22 15.73 -0.78
C GLN A 75 -16.47 17.18 -1.20
N CYS A 76 -17.38 17.42 -2.14
CA CYS A 76 -17.77 18.78 -2.55
C CYS A 76 -18.40 19.56 -1.39
N LYS A 77 -19.25 18.92 -0.59
CA LYS A 77 -19.84 19.51 0.61
C LYS A 77 -18.78 19.90 1.64
N GLU A 78 -17.78 19.05 1.88
CA GLU A 78 -16.63 19.36 2.75
C GLU A 78 -15.82 20.55 2.21
N ASP A 79 -15.62 20.61 0.89
CA ASP A 79 -14.90 21.68 0.22
C ASP A 79 -15.71 22.99 0.12
N GLY A 80 -16.99 22.98 0.51
CA GLY A 80 -17.90 24.14 0.39
C GLY A 80 -18.25 24.50 -1.06
N VAL A 81 -18.19 23.54 -1.99
CA VAL A 81 -18.51 23.73 -3.40
C VAL A 81 -19.78 22.99 -3.80
N ALA A 82 -20.49 23.51 -4.80
CA ALA A 82 -21.71 22.88 -5.30
C ALA A 82 -21.39 21.60 -6.11
N PHE A 83 -22.26 20.60 -5.98
CA PHE A 83 -22.27 19.39 -6.80
C PHE A 83 -23.66 19.27 -7.46
N ASP A 84 -23.71 19.18 -8.78
CA ASP A 84 -24.96 19.03 -9.53
C ASP A 84 -25.45 17.57 -9.51
N THR A 85 -26.37 17.29 -8.59
CA THR A 85 -26.99 15.96 -8.43
C THR A 85 -27.94 15.58 -9.56
N MET A 86 -28.36 16.52 -10.42
CA MET A 86 -29.17 16.23 -11.60
C MET A 86 -28.34 15.70 -12.77
N ALA A 87 -27.03 15.95 -12.77
CA ALA A 87 -26.09 15.45 -13.78
C ALA A 87 -24.84 14.78 -13.15
N PRO A 88 -25.01 13.76 -12.29
CA PRO A 88 -23.96 13.27 -11.40
C PRO A 88 -22.76 12.70 -12.16
N ILE A 89 -22.98 11.98 -13.27
CA ILE A 89 -21.90 11.44 -14.10
C ILE A 89 -21.04 12.58 -14.70
N LYS A 90 -21.69 13.66 -15.14
CA LYS A 90 -20.99 14.81 -15.72
C LYS A 90 -20.10 15.49 -14.68
N GLU A 91 -20.62 15.64 -13.45
CA GLU A 91 -19.86 16.22 -12.35
C GLU A 91 -18.71 15.33 -11.91
N VAL A 92 -18.92 14.02 -11.74
CA VAL A 92 -17.84 13.08 -11.40
C VAL A 92 -16.73 13.13 -12.45
N ARG A 93 -17.07 13.13 -13.75
CA ARG A 93 -16.07 13.26 -14.84
C ARG A 93 -15.28 14.55 -14.75
N ARG A 94 -15.98 15.68 -14.63
CA ARG A 94 -15.39 17.02 -14.53
C ARG A 94 -14.45 17.12 -13.33
N LEU A 95 -14.93 16.75 -12.15
CA LEU A 95 -14.20 16.80 -10.90
C LEU A 95 -13.01 15.84 -10.90
N THR A 96 -13.15 14.63 -11.46
CA THR A 96 -12.03 13.68 -11.57
C THR A 96 -10.87 14.30 -12.34
N LYS A 97 -11.14 14.88 -13.51
CA LYS A 97 -10.11 15.55 -14.33
C LYS A 97 -9.50 16.74 -13.62
N GLU A 98 -10.34 17.58 -13.00
CA GLU A 98 -9.89 18.76 -12.27
C GLU A 98 -8.99 18.38 -11.07
N TRP A 99 -9.43 17.39 -10.29
CA TRP A 99 -8.71 16.94 -9.10
C TRP A 99 -7.41 16.23 -9.45
N ILE A 100 -7.36 15.47 -10.56
CA ILE A 100 -6.11 14.93 -11.10
C ILE A 100 -5.16 16.06 -11.50
N ALA A 101 -5.64 17.05 -12.26
CA ALA A 101 -4.81 18.16 -12.72
C ALA A 101 -4.23 19.02 -11.58
N LYS A 102 -4.97 19.10 -10.46
CA LYS A 102 -4.55 19.81 -9.23
C LYS A 102 -3.79 18.94 -8.24
N ASP A 103 -3.49 17.69 -8.59
CA ASP A 103 -2.89 16.68 -7.70
C ASP A 103 -3.61 16.54 -6.33
N ARG A 104 -4.94 16.67 -6.31
CA ARG A 104 -5.71 16.57 -5.07
C ARG A 104 -5.68 15.16 -4.53
N LYS A 105 -5.37 15.02 -3.24
CA LYS A 105 -5.27 13.73 -2.55
C LYS A 105 -6.53 13.41 -1.74
N VAL A 106 -7.70 13.42 -2.38
CA VAL A 106 -9.00 13.14 -1.73
C VAL A 106 -9.42 11.68 -1.87
N SER A 107 -10.12 11.12 -0.87
CA SER A 107 -10.49 9.68 -0.85
C SER A 107 -11.37 9.30 -2.04
N ALA A 108 -12.40 10.11 -2.34
CA ALA A 108 -13.32 9.87 -3.44
C ALA A 108 -12.59 9.72 -4.79
N LEU A 109 -11.57 10.56 -5.05
CA LEU A 109 -10.76 10.45 -6.25
C LEU A 109 -9.96 9.15 -6.29
N LYS A 110 -9.28 8.82 -5.20
CA LYS A 110 -8.43 7.62 -5.12
C LYS A 110 -9.23 6.34 -5.33
N ASP A 111 -10.43 6.28 -4.77
CA ASP A 111 -11.32 5.14 -4.89
C ASP A 111 -11.77 4.96 -6.35
N LEU A 112 -12.17 6.04 -7.04
CA LEU A 112 -12.53 5.98 -8.45
C LEU A 112 -11.33 5.66 -9.35
N GLN A 113 -10.17 6.25 -9.10
CA GLN A 113 -8.94 5.94 -9.83
C GLN A 113 -8.60 4.46 -9.78
N GLY A 114 -8.71 3.82 -8.60
CA GLY A 114 -8.52 2.38 -8.43
C GLY A 114 -9.41 1.56 -9.37
N ARG A 115 -10.70 1.89 -9.44
CA ARG A 115 -11.67 1.22 -10.33
C ARG A 115 -11.32 1.38 -11.80
N LEU A 116 -10.96 2.60 -12.23
CA LEU A 116 -10.57 2.87 -13.61
C LEU A 116 -9.29 2.12 -14.00
N TRP A 117 -8.30 2.12 -13.11
CA TRP A 117 -7.04 1.39 -13.33
C TRP A 117 -7.25 -0.11 -13.38
N ARG A 118 -8.07 -0.68 -12.49
CA ARG A 118 -8.40 -2.11 -12.51
C ARG A 118 -8.86 -2.54 -13.89
N GLY A 119 -9.86 -1.83 -14.45
CA GLY A 119 -10.35 -2.13 -15.79
C GLY A 119 -9.27 -1.98 -16.87
N GLY A 120 -8.41 -0.97 -16.77
CA GLY A 120 -7.28 -0.80 -17.70
C GLY A 120 -6.27 -1.94 -17.66
N TYR A 121 -5.93 -2.42 -16.46
CA TYR A 121 -5.02 -3.55 -16.28
C TYR A 121 -5.64 -4.86 -16.76
N GLU A 122 -6.89 -5.15 -16.41
CA GLU A 122 -7.61 -6.36 -16.83
C GLU A 122 -7.75 -6.44 -18.36
N ARG A 123 -7.94 -5.28 -19.03
CA ARG A 123 -7.97 -5.18 -20.50
C ARG A 123 -6.59 -5.09 -21.15
N LYS A 124 -5.50 -5.12 -20.38
CA LYS A 124 -4.12 -4.96 -20.85
C LYS A 124 -3.84 -3.64 -21.56
N GLU A 125 -4.64 -2.61 -21.28
CA GLU A 125 -4.40 -1.22 -21.72
C GLU A 125 -3.35 -0.54 -20.82
N LEU A 126 -3.17 -1.07 -19.60
CA LEU A 126 -2.13 -0.69 -18.65
C LEU A 126 -1.21 -1.88 -18.36
N THR A 127 0.06 -1.57 -18.16
CA THR A 127 1.09 -2.48 -17.62
C THR A 127 2.01 -1.63 -16.77
N SER A 128 2.27 -2.04 -15.54
CA SER A 128 3.07 -1.27 -14.60
C SER A 128 4.54 -1.38 -14.93
N GLN A 129 5.26 -0.27 -14.90
CA GLN A 129 6.71 -0.29 -15.08
C GLN A 129 7.40 -0.49 -13.75
N MET A 130 8.31 -1.46 -13.66
CA MET A 130 9.18 -1.65 -12.49
C MET A 130 10.64 -1.37 -12.88
N PHE A 131 11.44 -0.94 -11.91
CA PHE A 131 12.89 -0.94 -12.09
C PHE A 131 13.40 -2.38 -12.26
N GLU A 132 14.45 -2.54 -13.07
CA GLU A 132 14.99 -3.86 -13.45
C GLU A 132 15.40 -4.71 -12.24
N ASP A 133 15.92 -4.09 -11.18
CA ASP A 133 16.41 -4.74 -9.98
C ASP A 133 15.30 -5.07 -8.95
N THR A 134 14.10 -4.49 -9.09
CA THR A 134 13.00 -4.68 -8.13
C THR A 134 12.60 -6.14 -7.94
N PRO A 135 12.31 -6.93 -9.01
CA PRO A 135 11.92 -8.33 -8.85
C PRO A 135 13.02 -9.17 -8.21
N GLU A 136 14.28 -8.96 -8.61
CA GLU A 136 15.42 -9.71 -8.10
C GLU A 136 15.64 -9.46 -6.61
N ALA A 137 15.56 -8.19 -6.18
CA ALA A 137 15.69 -7.81 -4.78
C ALA A 137 14.56 -8.41 -3.93
N MET A 138 13.30 -8.31 -4.38
CA MET A 138 12.15 -8.88 -3.68
C MET A 138 12.27 -10.39 -3.52
N ALA A 139 12.63 -11.10 -4.59
CA ALA A 139 12.84 -12.54 -4.55
C ALA A 139 13.98 -12.93 -3.60
N ALA A 140 15.10 -12.21 -3.62
CA ALA A 140 16.24 -12.45 -2.75
C ALA A 140 15.89 -12.28 -1.27
N TRP A 141 15.11 -11.24 -0.91
CA TRP A 141 14.66 -11.03 0.46
C TRP A 141 13.73 -12.14 0.94
N VAL A 142 12.78 -12.57 0.11
CA VAL A 142 11.89 -13.69 0.42
C VAL A 142 12.67 -14.99 0.60
N ALA A 143 13.63 -15.29 -0.30
CA ALA A 143 14.50 -16.46 -0.22
C ALA A 143 15.37 -16.46 1.05
N ALA A 144 15.77 -15.27 1.54
CA ALA A 144 16.47 -15.10 2.80
C ALA A 144 15.55 -15.17 4.04
N GLY A 145 14.25 -15.47 3.85
CA GLY A 145 13.26 -15.57 4.91
C GLY A 145 12.75 -14.23 5.46
N ARG A 146 13.02 -13.11 4.77
CA ARG A 146 12.49 -11.79 5.11
C ARG A 146 11.09 -11.65 4.53
N ARG A 147 10.25 -10.83 5.17
CA ARG A 147 8.95 -10.45 4.58
C ARG A 147 9.13 -9.14 3.82
N VAL A 148 8.53 -9.03 2.64
CA VAL A 148 8.43 -7.77 1.90
C VAL A 148 7.04 -7.18 2.12
N ALA A 149 6.95 -5.91 2.45
CA ALA A 149 5.69 -5.18 2.58
C ALA A 149 5.77 -3.87 1.80
N ILE A 150 4.61 -3.36 1.36
CA ILE A 150 4.53 -2.11 0.60
C ILE A 150 3.88 -1.03 1.46
N PHE A 151 4.42 0.19 1.43
CA PHE A 151 3.79 1.37 2.01
C PHE A 151 3.80 2.54 1.02
N SER A 152 2.63 2.88 0.49
CA SER A 152 2.47 3.94 -0.52
C SER A 152 1.27 4.84 -0.20
N SER A 153 1.27 6.06 -0.76
CA SER A 153 0.15 7.01 -0.62
C SER A 153 -1.09 6.59 -1.44
N GLY A 154 -0.91 5.72 -2.43
CA GLY A 154 -1.98 5.05 -3.18
C GLY A 154 -2.71 4.02 -2.34
N SER A 155 -3.98 3.74 -2.66
CA SER A 155 -4.77 2.74 -1.94
C SER A 155 -4.13 1.34 -2.01
N ARG A 156 -4.39 0.49 -1.02
CA ARG A 156 -3.92 -0.91 -1.05
C ARG A 156 -4.34 -1.66 -2.32
N GLU A 157 -5.50 -1.32 -2.89
CA GLU A 157 -5.95 -1.88 -4.16
C GLU A 157 -5.06 -1.45 -5.32
N ALA A 158 -4.77 -0.16 -5.43
CA ALA A 158 -3.88 0.36 -6.48
C ALA A 158 -2.48 -0.25 -6.38
N GLN A 159 -1.97 -0.42 -5.16
CA GLN A 159 -0.70 -1.10 -4.94
C GLN A 159 -0.72 -2.54 -5.46
N LYS A 160 -1.76 -3.33 -5.13
CA LYS A 160 -1.91 -4.70 -5.66
C LYS A 160 -1.92 -4.73 -7.19
N LEU A 161 -2.68 -3.83 -7.82
CA LEU A 161 -2.73 -3.73 -9.28
C LEU A 161 -1.34 -3.43 -9.87
N ILE A 162 -0.58 -2.52 -9.27
CA ILE A 162 0.77 -2.16 -9.72
C ILE A 162 1.71 -3.36 -9.72
N PHE A 163 1.72 -4.16 -8.66
CA PHE A 163 2.61 -5.32 -8.57
C PHE A 163 2.10 -6.54 -9.33
N GLN A 164 0.78 -6.71 -9.47
CA GLN A 164 0.18 -7.84 -10.18
C GLN A 164 0.37 -7.75 -11.69
N TYR A 165 0.25 -6.55 -12.26
CA TYR A 165 0.28 -6.32 -13.69
C TYR A 165 1.57 -5.63 -14.14
N SER A 166 2.69 -5.97 -13.50
CA SER A 166 3.98 -5.39 -13.83
C SER A 166 4.54 -5.93 -15.15
N ASP A 167 5.39 -5.14 -15.80
CA ASP A 167 6.17 -5.51 -16.98
C ASP A 167 7.26 -6.56 -16.67
N LYS A 168 7.44 -6.88 -15.38
CA LYS A 168 8.30 -7.96 -14.87
C LYS A 168 7.51 -9.18 -14.39
N GLY A 169 6.23 -9.27 -14.77
CA GLY A 169 5.33 -10.35 -14.33
C GLY A 169 4.61 -10.03 -13.02
N ASP A 170 3.91 -11.02 -12.47
CA ASP A 170 3.18 -10.86 -11.21
C ASP A 170 4.14 -10.95 -10.02
N LEU A 171 4.36 -9.82 -9.35
CA LEU A 171 5.23 -9.71 -8.16
C LEU A 171 4.47 -9.85 -6.84
N THR A 172 3.13 -9.96 -6.87
CA THR A 172 2.32 -10.11 -5.65
C THR A 172 2.66 -11.33 -4.80
N PRO A 173 3.15 -12.48 -5.33
CA PRO A 173 3.58 -13.60 -4.50
C PRO A 173 4.75 -13.27 -3.56
N HIS A 174 5.52 -12.22 -3.82
CA HIS A 174 6.62 -11.78 -2.96
C HIS A 174 6.17 -10.86 -1.83
N ILE A 175 4.93 -10.37 -1.85
CA ILE A 175 4.45 -9.32 -0.94
C ILE A 175 3.60 -9.92 0.17
N ALA A 176 4.01 -9.70 1.41
CA ALA A 176 3.31 -10.15 2.61
C ALA A 176 2.18 -9.20 3.04
N ALA A 177 2.31 -7.90 2.80
CA ALA A 177 1.33 -6.90 3.23
C ALA A 177 1.40 -5.60 2.41
N TYR A 178 0.29 -4.86 2.40
CA TYR A 178 0.14 -3.56 1.76
C TYR A 178 -0.41 -2.56 2.78
N PHE A 179 0.21 -1.39 2.84
CA PHE A 179 -0.17 -0.28 3.72
C PHE A 179 -0.40 0.97 2.91
N ASP A 180 -1.47 1.69 3.24
CA ASP A 180 -1.73 3.07 2.81
C ASP A 180 -1.86 3.95 4.06
N PRO A 181 -1.91 5.29 3.95
CA PRO A 181 -2.02 6.16 5.12
C PRO A 181 -3.26 5.89 5.99
N LYS A 182 -4.32 5.32 5.41
CA LYS A 182 -5.51 4.92 6.15
C LYS A 182 -5.24 3.68 7.01
N ALA A 183 -4.57 2.67 6.45
CA ALA A 183 -4.17 1.47 7.17
C ALA A 183 -3.09 1.75 8.23
N ALA A 184 -2.16 2.68 7.94
CA ALA A 184 -1.12 3.12 8.87
C ALA A 184 -1.60 4.19 9.87
N GLN A 185 -2.85 4.66 9.73
CA GLN A 185 -3.49 5.67 10.57
C GLN A 185 -2.75 7.02 10.69
N ALA A 186 -1.83 7.29 9.76
CA ALA A 186 -0.99 8.47 9.71
C ALA A 186 -0.37 8.62 8.32
N SER A 187 0.11 9.83 8.00
CA SER A 187 0.83 10.07 6.74
C SER A 187 2.22 9.42 6.74
N LYS A 188 2.81 9.24 5.55
CA LYS A 188 4.15 8.67 5.38
C LYS A 188 5.27 9.50 6.03
N GLN A 189 5.02 10.77 6.36
CA GLN A 189 6.01 11.65 7.02
C GLN A 189 5.83 11.74 8.54
N GLU A 190 4.96 10.91 9.11
CA GLU A 190 4.76 10.83 10.55
C GLU A 190 5.30 9.51 11.10
N ALA A 191 6.12 9.59 12.16
CA ALA A 191 6.72 8.41 12.80
C ALA A 191 5.67 7.37 13.24
N LYS A 192 4.50 7.84 13.66
CA LYS A 192 3.35 7.01 14.05
C LYS A 192 2.99 5.98 12.97
N ALA A 193 3.06 6.33 11.68
CA ALA A 193 2.74 5.40 10.60
C ALA A 193 3.61 4.13 10.67
N TYR A 194 4.90 4.30 10.95
CA TYR A 194 5.87 3.21 11.01
C TYR A 194 5.71 2.37 12.27
N THR A 195 5.39 2.99 13.41
CA THR A 195 5.04 2.27 14.64
C THR A 195 3.80 1.39 14.43
N GLU A 196 2.75 1.91 13.81
CA GLU A 196 1.51 1.16 13.53
C GLU A 196 1.73 0.02 12.52
N ILE A 197 2.58 0.25 11.51
CA ILE A 197 2.97 -0.78 10.55
C ILE A 197 3.76 -1.90 11.26
N ALA A 198 4.74 -1.56 12.08
CA ALA A 198 5.53 -2.53 12.84
C ALA A 198 4.64 -3.38 13.76
N LEU A 199 3.72 -2.74 14.49
CA LEU A 199 2.73 -3.39 15.33
C LEU A 199 1.84 -4.34 14.51
N SER A 200 1.31 -3.88 13.38
CA SER A 200 0.47 -4.68 12.47
C SER A 200 1.20 -5.90 11.91
N LEU A 201 2.52 -5.80 11.73
CA LEU A 201 3.37 -6.88 11.24
C LEU A 201 3.92 -7.79 12.35
N GLY A 202 3.67 -7.44 13.62
CA GLY A 202 4.16 -8.17 14.79
C GLY A 202 5.69 -8.15 14.90
N ILE A 203 6.31 -7.00 14.62
CA ILE A 203 7.77 -6.78 14.77
C ILE A 203 8.06 -5.56 15.62
N GLU A 204 9.28 -5.50 16.14
CA GLU A 204 9.84 -4.25 16.65
C GLU A 204 10.23 -3.32 15.49
N CYS A 205 10.15 -2.00 15.67
CA CYS A 205 10.57 -1.05 14.63
C CYS A 205 12.03 -1.28 14.18
N SER A 206 12.91 -1.67 15.11
CA SER A 206 14.32 -2.00 14.83
C SER A 206 14.53 -3.23 13.95
N GLU A 207 13.51 -4.05 13.73
CA GLU A 207 13.53 -5.20 12.83
C GLU A 207 13.06 -4.85 11.41
N GLY A 208 12.66 -3.60 11.16
CA GLY A 208 12.26 -3.09 9.84
C GLY A 208 13.41 -2.40 9.11
N LEU A 209 13.42 -2.52 7.78
CA LEU A 209 14.16 -1.65 6.87
C LEU A 209 13.16 -0.99 5.94
N PHE A 210 13.15 0.34 5.89
CA PHE A 210 12.30 1.09 4.97
C PHE A 210 13.12 1.68 3.81
N CYS A 211 12.68 1.44 2.58
CA CYS A 211 13.27 1.99 1.37
C CYS A 211 12.31 2.99 0.74
N THR A 212 12.76 4.23 0.56
CA THR A 212 12.02 5.36 -0.02
C THR A 212 13.00 6.30 -0.70
N ASP A 213 12.56 7.00 -1.75
CA ASP A 213 13.29 8.11 -2.37
C ASP A 213 13.05 9.45 -1.64
N ILE A 214 12.04 9.52 -0.75
CA ILE A 214 11.64 10.75 -0.08
C ILE A 214 12.33 10.87 1.30
N LEU A 215 13.21 11.86 1.43
CA LEU A 215 13.95 12.12 2.68
C LEU A 215 13.05 12.30 3.91
N GLY A 216 11.93 13.02 3.78
CA GLY A 216 11.01 13.26 4.89
C GLY A 216 10.35 11.99 5.42
N GLU A 217 10.12 11.00 4.55
CA GLU A 217 9.61 9.70 4.95
C GLU A 217 10.69 8.87 5.65
N ALA A 218 11.92 8.88 5.13
CA ALA A 218 13.06 8.22 5.76
C ALA A 218 13.34 8.76 7.18
N GLN A 219 13.27 10.08 7.35
CA GLN A 219 13.41 10.75 8.65
C GLN A 219 12.29 10.41 9.62
N ALA A 220 11.08 10.19 9.12
CA ALA A 220 9.95 9.76 9.94
C ALA A 220 10.10 8.30 10.38
N ALA A 221 10.58 7.42 9.50
CA ALA A 221 10.84 6.02 9.78
C ALA A 221 12.02 5.79 10.75
N SER A 222 12.97 6.72 10.83
CA SER A 222 14.15 6.61 11.69
C SER A 222 13.91 7.04 13.15
N LYS A 223 12.70 7.47 13.50
CA LYS A 223 12.33 7.92 14.86
C LYS A 223 11.75 6.77 15.67
#